data_AF-A0A7E5WFP2-F1
#
_entry.id   AF-A0A7E5WFP2-F1
#
_cell.length_a   1.000
_cell.length_b   1.000
_cell.length_c   1.000
_cell.angle_alpha   90.00
_cell.angle_beta   90.00
_cell.angle_gamma   90.00
#
_symmetry.space_group_name_H-M   'P 1'
#
loop_
_entity.id
_entity.type
_entity.pdbx_description
1 polymer ?
#
loop_
_entity_poly.entity_id
_entity_poly.type
_entity_poly.pdbx_seq_one_letter_code
_entity_poly.pdbx_strand_id
1 'polypeptide(L)' 'MGIFTSCCRPSASDILTPDAETRRRQQVEAAERRANQEASRGVRDPEKMRRIQQRNEEMEKREQELTRQGGAALKWTSD' A
#
# COMPACT_ATOMS: atom_id res chain seq x y z
N MET A 1 -9.41 47.22 -13.84
CA MET A 1 -8.33 46.73 -12.93
C MET A 1 -8.97 46.34 -11.60
N GLY A 2 -9.26 45.05 -11.36
CA GLY A 2 -9.97 44.65 -10.12
C GLY A 2 -10.24 43.15 -9.93
N ILE A 3 -9.48 42.26 -10.58
CA ILE A 3 -9.73 40.80 -10.54
C ILE A 3 -8.87 40.06 -9.49
N PHE A 4 -7.86 40.72 -8.91
CA PHE A 4 -6.88 40.06 -8.02
C PHE A 4 -7.15 40.15 -6.52
N THR A 5 -8.22 40.81 -6.05
CA THR A 5 -8.47 41.00 -4.60
C THR A 5 -9.48 40.01 -4.00
N SER A 6 -10.15 39.19 -4.83
CA SER A 6 -11.13 38.20 -4.35
C SER A 6 -10.48 37.02 -3.61
N CYS A 7 -9.24 36.66 -3.96
CA CYS A 7 -8.54 35.50 -3.40
C CYS A 7 -7.88 35.76 -2.03
N CYS A 8 -7.87 37.00 -1.55
CA CYS A 8 -7.24 37.36 -0.27
C CYS A 8 -8.27 37.76 0.80
N ARG A 9 -9.55 37.38 0.65
CA ARG A 9 -10.51 37.52 1.75
C ARG A 9 -10.17 36.45 2.79
N PRO A 10 -9.65 36.80 3.99
CA PRO A 10 -9.59 35.81 5.04
C PRO A 10 -11.05 35.48 5.33
N SER A 11 -11.49 34.26 5.00
CA SER A 11 -12.75 33.72 5.51
C SER A 11 -12.53 33.52 7.02
N ALA A 12 -12.60 34.63 7.75
CA ALA A 12 -12.74 34.66 9.19
C ALA A 12 -14.18 34.24 9.50
N SER A 13 -14.41 32.94 9.37
CA SER A 13 -15.52 32.24 10.00
C SER A 13 -14.91 31.00 10.64
N ASP A 14 -14.52 31.22 11.89
CA ASP A 14 -14.40 30.27 12.99
C ASP A 14 -13.28 29.23 12.94
N ILE A 15 -12.36 29.39 13.89
CA ILE A 15 -11.32 28.45 14.30
C ILE A 15 -12.02 27.19 14.86
N LEU A 16 -12.51 26.35 13.95
CA LEU A 16 -12.76 24.93 14.19
C LEU A 16 -11.60 24.13 13.59
N THR A 17 -10.36 24.63 13.72
CA THR A 17 -9.21 23.75 13.51
C THR A 17 -9.36 22.61 14.51
N PRO A 18 -9.60 21.38 14.03
CA PRO A 18 -9.85 20.28 14.91
C PRO A 18 -8.56 20.08 15.73
N ASP A 19 -8.72 19.68 16.99
CA ASP A 19 -7.62 19.58 17.96
C ASP A 19 -6.40 18.86 17.36
N ALA A 20 -5.19 19.18 17.85
CA ALA A 20 -3.95 18.66 17.28
C ALA A 20 -3.94 17.13 17.14
N GLU A 21 -4.57 16.42 18.10
CA GLU A 21 -4.74 14.97 18.04
C GLU A 21 -5.63 14.53 16.87
N THR A 22 -6.79 15.18 16.70
CA THR A 22 -7.74 14.85 15.63
C THR A 22 -7.17 15.13 14.24
N ARG A 23 -6.38 16.20 14.08
CA ARG A 23 -5.66 16.48 12.83
C ARG A 23 -4.63 15.40 12.53
N ARG A 24 -3.89 14.92 13.54
CA ARG A 24 -2.95 13.81 13.38
C ARG A 24 -3.69 12.54 12.95
N ARG A 25 -4.82 12.21 13.59
CA ARG A 25 -5.65 11.05 13.23
C ARG A 25 -6.15 11.14 11.78
N GLN A 26 -6.66 12.30 11.36
CA GLN A 26 -7.12 12.52 9.99
C GLN A 26 -5.98 12.40 8.96
N GLN A 27 -4.78 12.87 9.29
CA GLN A 27 -3.62 12.71 8.40
C GLN A 27 -3.20 11.26 8.24
N VAL A 28 -3.20 10.49 9.33
CA VAL A 28 -2.92 9.04 9.30
C VAL A 28 -3.98 8.32 8.48
N GLU A 29 -5.26 8.57 8.75
CA GLU A 29 -6.37 7.97 8.00
C GLU A 29 -6.33 8.35 6.51
N ALA A 30 -6.00 9.60 6.18
CA ALA A 30 -5.83 10.04 4.80
C ALA A 30 -4.61 9.39 4.13
N ALA A 31 -3.54 9.11 4.86
CA ALA A 31 -2.39 8.36 4.35
C ALA A 31 -2.77 6.90 4.07
N GLU A 32 -3.48 6.25 4.99
CA GLU A 32 -3.97 4.87 4.83
C GLU A 32 -4.94 4.74 3.65
N ARG A 33 -5.89 5.67 3.51
CA ARG A 33 -6.82 5.70 2.37
C ARG A 33 -6.09 5.84 1.04
N ARG A 34 -5.07 6.71 0.96
CA ARG A 34 -4.24 6.86 -0.24
C ARG A 34 -3.47 5.59 -0.56
N ALA A 35 -2.82 4.99 0.44
CA ALA A 35 -2.09 3.73 0.27
C ALA A 35 -3.01 2.59 -0.21
N ASN A 36 -4.23 2.49 0.34
CA ASN A 36 -5.19 1.48 -0.08
C ASN A 36 -5.70 1.73 -1.51
N GLN A 37 -5.98 2.98 -1.86
CA GLN A 37 -6.37 3.35 -3.23
C GLN A 37 -5.24 3.02 -4.22
N GLU A 38 -3.99 3.35 -3.89
CA GLU A 38 -2.81 3.01 -4.69
C GLU A 38 -2.62 1.50 -4.82
N ALA A 39 -2.75 0.73 -3.74
CA ALA A 39 -2.65 -0.72 -3.76
C ALA A 39 -3.74 -1.39 -4.60
N SER A 40 -4.94 -0.79 -4.64
CA SER A 40 -6.05 -1.26 -5.48
C SER A 40 -5.97 -0.75 -6.93
N ARG A 41 -5.15 0.25 -7.21
CA ARG A 41 -5.11 0.92 -8.52
C ARG A 41 -4.48 0.01 -9.56
N GLY A 42 -5.23 -0.29 -10.62
CA GLY A 42 -4.77 -1.14 -11.71
C GLY A 42 -4.80 -2.64 -11.40
N VAL A 43 -5.25 -3.05 -10.21
CA VAL A 43 -5.40 -4.45 -9.83
C VAL A 43 -6.88 -4.84 -9.92
N ARG A 44 -7.21 -5.74 -10.87
CA ARG A 44 -8.60 -6.20 -11.09
C ARG A 44 -9.16 -6.98 -9.89
N ASP A 45 -8.32 -7.75 -9.20
CA ASP A 45 -8.71 -8.54 -8.02
C ASP A 45 -7.54 -8.56 -7.00
N PRO A 46 -7.61 -7.74 -5.94
CA PRO A 46 -6.53 -7.62 -4.95
C PRO A 46 -6.35 -8.90 -4.11
N GLU A 47 -7.42 -9.64 -3.84
CA GLU A 47 -7.37 -10.86 -3.04
C GLU A 47 -6.71 -12.01 -3.82
N LYS A 48 -6.99 -12.10 -5.12
CA LYS A 48 -6.28 -13.05 -5.99
C LYS A 48 -4.79 -12.76 -6.05
N MET A 49 -4.40 -11.49 -6.15
CA MET A 49 -2.98 -11.09 -6.14
C MET A 49 -2.30 -11.48 -4.82
N ARG A 50 -2.95 -11.24 -3.68
CA ARG A 50 -2.42 -11.66 -2.37
C ARG A 50 -2.21 -13.17 -2.27
N ARG A 51 -3.15 -13.98 -2.77
CA ARG A 51 -3.01 -15.45 -2.79
C ARG A 51 -1.84 -15.91 -3.67
N ILE A 52 -1.66 -15.27 -4.82
CA ILE A 52 -0.53 -15.57 -5.72
C ILE A 52 0.80 -15.17 -5.05
N GLN A 53 0.85 -13.99 -4.42
CA GLN A 53 2.01 -13.52 -3.68
C GLN A 53 2.39 -14.51 -2.56
N GLN A 54 1.44 -14.91 -1.72
CA GLN A 54 1.66 -15.88 -0.65
C GLN A 54 2.16 -17.22 -1.18
N ARG A 55 1.54 -17.74 -2.25
CA ARG A 55 1.97 -19.00 -2.87
C ARG A 55 3.39 -18.92 -3.43
N ASN A 56 3.76 -17.79 -4.03
CA ASN A 56 5.10 -17.57 -4.54
C ASN A 56 6.13 -17.52 -3.40
N GLU A 57 5.82 -16.82 -2.30
CA GLU A 57 6.68 -16.77 -1.11
C GLU A 57 6.87 -18.16 -0.47
N GLU A 58 5.81 -18.97 -0.39
CA GLU A 58 5.90 -20.34 0.10
C GLU A 58 6.75 -21.23 -0.81
N MET A 59 6.57 -21.10 -2.13
CA MET A 59 7.38 -21.82 -3.13
C MET A 59 8.86 -21.42 -3.04
N GLU A 60 9.14 -20.12 -2.92
CA GLU A 60 10.50 -19.60 -2.80
C GLU A 60 11.17 -20.08 -1.51
N LYS A 61 10.46 -20.06 -0.37
CA LYS A 61 10.97 -20.63 0.89
C LYS A 61 11.31 -22.11 0.74
N ARG A 62 10.43 -22.88 0.11
CA ARG A 62 10.65 -24.31 -0.13
C ARG A 62 11.86 -24.53 -1.04
N GLU A 63 12.01 -23.73 -2.09
CA GLU A 63 13.16 -23.80 -3.00
C GLU A 63 14.47 -23.42 -2.28
N GLN A 64 14.47 -22.37 -1.46
CA GLN A 64 15.60 -21.98 -0.64
C GLN A 64 15.98 -23.08 0.37
N GLU A 65 15.00 -23.73 1.01
CA GLU A 65 15.24 -24.85 1.91
C GLU A 65 15.82 -26.06 1.18
N LEU A 66 15.31 -26.41 0.01
CA LEU A 66 15.83 -27.48 -0.84
C LEU A 66 17.25 -27.17 -1.33
N THR A 67 17.50 -25.92 -1.71
CA THR A 67 18.83 -25.43 -2.09
C THR A 67 19.81 -25.54 -0.92
N ARG A 68 19.40 -25.13 0.29
CA ARG A 68 20.21 -25.24 1.51
C ARG A 68 20.50 -26.69 1.91
N GLN A 69 19.60 -27.62 1.57
CA GLN A 69 19.75 -29.05 1.84
C GLN A 69 20.58 -29.80 0.78
N GLY A 70 21.22 -29.09 -0.17
CA GLY A 70 22.08 -29.70 -1.19
C GLY A 70 21.43 -29.89 -2.56
N GLY A 71 20.26 -29.27 -2.79
CA GLY A 71 19.54 -29.29 -4.05
C GLY A 71 18.54 -30.46 -4.14
N ALA A 72 17.36 -30.17 -4.69
CA ALA A 72 16.41 -31.22 -5.02
C ALA A 72 16.88 -31.95 -6.30
N ALA A 73 17.26 -33.22 -6.19
CA ALA A 73 17.51 -34.05 -7.36
C ALA A 73 16.21 -34.17 -8.17
N LEU A 74 16.23 -33.69 -9.42
CA LEU A 74 15.09 -33.81 -10.32
C LEU A 74 14.91 -35.30 -10.65
N LYS A 75 13.66 -35.76 -10.70
CA LYS A 75 13.36 -37.19 -10.91
C LYS A 75 13.89 -37.76 -12.24
N TRP A 76 14.27 -36.90 -13.18
CA TRP A 76 14.85 -37.26 -14.47
C TRP A 76 16.39 -37.14 -14.53
N THR A 77 17.03 -36.57 -13.51
CA THR A 77 18.51 -36.49 -13.39
C THR A 77 19.10 -37.58 -12.51
N SER A 78 18.26 -38.36 -11.82
CA SER A 78 18.66 -39.54 -11.05
C SER A 78 18.59 -40.76 -11.96
N ASP A 79 19.73 -41.15 -12.53
CA ASP A 79 19.94 -42.48 -13.17
C ASP A 79 20.24 -43.53 -12.08
#